data_AF-A0A0N1I8Y9-F1
#
_entry.id   AF-A0A0N1I8Y9-F1
#
_cell.length_a   1.000
_cell.length_b   1.000
_cell.length_c   1.000
_cell.angle_alpha   90.00
_cell.angle_beta   90.00
_cell.angle_gamma   90.00
#
_symmetry.space_group_name_H-M   'P 1'
#
loop_
_entity.id
_entity.type
_entity.pdbx_description
1 polymer ?
#
loop_
_entity_poly.entity_id
_entity_poly.type
_entity_poly.pdbx_seq_one_letter_code
_entity_poly.pdbx_strand_id
1 'polypeptide(L)'
;MFRVARVLRGVSPFSIFLMDQKSNPSLKGVPIAKRGRLLSKMYKELSQQQRKDLQKRAQNYPSMNKKKQHKKGTRKSEFSEFVRENYKVVKGLNYKKRFSALSQLYELRKPLDVQVAKAIKEESAKKRVVPAKKTVKKAASKAKVPKTTKAPKATRSAKAVKPAAAGKVE
;
A
#
# COMPACT_ATOMS: atom_id res chain seq x y z
N MET A 1 -32.82 -20.67 -7.64
CA MET A 1 -32.06 -19.72 -6.80
C MET A 1 -30.70 -20.32 -6.44
N PHE A 2 -29.60 -19.87 -7.06
CA PHE A 2 -28.25 -20.35 -6.71
C PHE A 2 -27.69 -19.55 -5.53
N ARG A 3 -27.67 -20.16 -4.34
CA ARG A 3 -27.01 -19.60 -3.17
C ARG A 3 -25.49 -19.70 -3.36
N VAL A 4 -24.86 -18.60 -3.76
CA VAL A 4 -23.40 -18.52 -3.82
C VAL A 4 -22.86 -18.46 -2.39
N ALA A 5 -22.64 -19.62 -1.79
CA ALA A 5 -21.93 -19.70 -0.52
C ALA A 5 -20.51 -19.15 -0.76
N ARG A 6 -20.17 -18.03 -0.13
CA ARG A 6 -18.77 -17.61 0.05
C ARG A 6 -18.11 -18.65 0.94
N VAL A 7 -17.58 -19.71 0.32
CA VAL A 7 -16.66 -20.61 1.00
C VAL A 7 -15.46 -19.75 1.39
N LEU A 8 -15.37 -19.42 2.68
CA LEU A 8 -14.14 -18.92 3.30
C LEU A 8 -13.09 -19.99 3.07
N ARG A 9 -12.35 -19.88 1.96
CA ARG A 9 -11.39 -20.89 1.54
C ARG A 9 -10.21 -20.86 2.49
N GLY A 10 -10.30 -21.71 3.51
CA GLY A 10 -9.14 -22.27 4.19
C GLY A 10 -8.20 -22.97 3.20
N VAL A 11 -7.11 -23.51 3.73
CA VAL A 11 -6.12 -24.22 2.91
C VAL A 11 -6.80 -25.38 2.17
N SER A 12 -6.46 -25.58 0.89
CA SER A 12 -7.03 -26.66 0.07
C SER A 12 -6.45 -28.03 0.48
N PRO A 13 -7.19 -29.16 0.35
CA PRO A 13 -6.63 -30.50 0.54
C PRO A 13 -5.38 -30.76 -0.32
N PHE A 14 -5.34 -30.21 -1.53
CA PHE A 14 -4.14 -30.29 -2.37
C PHE A 14 -2.96 -29.53 -1.77
N SER A 15 -3.20 -28.39 -1.10
CA SER A 15 -2.13 -27.63 -0.46
C SER A 15 -1.53 -28.36 0.74
N ILE A 16 -2.33 -29.10 1.51
CA ILE A 16 -1.83 -29.99 2.58
C ILE A 16 -0.98 -31.10 1.98
N PHE A 17 -1.46 -31.73 0.90
CA PHE A 17 -0.68 -32.72 0.16
C PHE A 17 0.67 -32.15 -0.31
N LEU A 18 0.70 -30.93 -0.86
CA LEU A 18 1.96 -30.28 -1.24
C LEU A 18 2.91 -30.08 -0.06
N MET A 19 2.38 -29.85 1.15
CA MET A 19 3.20 -29.74 2.35
C MET A 19 3.79 -31.08 2.78
N ASP A 20 3.00 -32.15 2.72
CA ASP A 20 3.44 -33.51 3.04
C ASP A 20 4.53 -34.00 2.08
N GLN A 21 4.50 -33.56 0.82
CA GLN A 21 5.38 -34.05 -0.26
C GLN A 21 6.68 -33.23 -0.46
N LYS A 22 7.00 -32.29 0.44
CA LYS A 22 8.16 -31.39 0.31
C LYS A 22 9.52 -32.13 0.27
N SER A 23 9.64 -33.24 0.99
CA SER A 23 10.89 -33.99 1.17
C SER A 23 11.03 -35.20 0.25
N ASN A 24 10.07 -35.42 -0.65
CA ASN A 24 10.02 -36.62 -1.49
C ASN A 24 11.25 -36.79 -2.39
N PRO A 25 11.87 -37.97 -2.42
CA PRO A 25 13.02 -38.24 -3.28
C PRO A 25 12.69 -38.12 -4.76
N SER A 26 11.47 -38.49 -5.18
CA SER A 26 11.02 -38.41 -6.59
C SER A 26 10.95 -36.99 -7.15
N LEU A 27 11.03 -35.97 -6.29
CA LEU A 27 11.06 -34.55 -6.68
C LEU A 27 12.47 -33.96 -6.61
N LYS A 28 13.43 -34.65 -5.97
CA LYS A 28 14.83 -34.25 -5.92
C LYS A 28 15.45 -34.54 -7.29
N GLY A 29 16.01 -33.52 -7.94
CA GLY A 29 16.55 -33.60 -9.30
C GLY A 29 15.57 -33.22 -10.42
N VAL A 30 14.25 -33.21 -10.17
CA VAL A 30 13.29 -32.73 -11.18
C VAL A 30 13.33 -31.19 -11.23
N PRO A 31 13.41 -30.57 -12.43
CA PRO A 31 13.32 -29.11 -12.59
C PRO A 31 12.04 -28.55 -11.98
N ILE A 32 12.12 -27.38 -11.33
CA ILE A 32 10.98 -26.78 -10.60
C ILE A 32 9.71 -26.70 -11.47
N ALA A 33 9.87 -26.38 -12.76
CA ALA A 33 8.79 -26.26 -13.73
C ALA A 33 8.02 -27.57 -13.98
N LYS A 34 8.70 -28.72 -13.90
CA LYS A 34 8.09 -30.05 -14.11
C LYS A 34 7.47 -30.63 -12.83
N ARG A 35 7.91 -30.18 -11.64
CA ARG A 35 7.43 -30.69 -10.34
C ARG A 35 5.93 -30.55 -10.16
N GLY A 36 5.35 -29.43 -10.59
CA GLY A 36 3.91 -29.21 -10.47
C GLY A 36 3.09 -30.29 -11.19
N ARG A 37 3.48 -30.66 -12.41
CA ARG A 37 2.79 -31.71 -13.18
C ARG A 37 2.90 -33.07 -12.49
N LEU A 38 4.08 -33.41 -11.96
CA LEU A 38 4.31 -34.67 -11.26
C LEU A 38 3.49 -34.75 -9.95
N LEU A 39 3.51 -33.68 -9.14
CA LEU A 39 2.71 -33.58 -7.93
C LEU A 39 1.20 -33.68 -8.20
N SER A 40 0.71 -33.07 -9.30
CA SER A 40 -0.68 -33.21 -9.70
C SER A 40 -1.05 -34.65 -10.11
N LYS A 41 -0.14 -35.39 -10.74
CA LYS A 41 -0.35 -36.81 -11.05
C LYS A 41 -0.40 -37.65 -9.77
N MET A 42 0.58 -37.49 -8.88
CA MET A 42 0.62 -38.18 -7.60
C MET A 42 -0.66 -37.92 -6.79
N TYR A 43 -1.14 -36.67 -6.73
CA TYR A 43 -2.39 -36.34 -6.05
C TYR A 43 -3.62 -37.07 -6.63
N LYS A 44 -3.64 -37.25 -7.96
CA LYS A 44 -4.71 -37.98 -8.65
C LYS A 44 -4.63 -39.50 -8.41
N GLU A 45 -3.46 -40.03 -8.10
CA GLU A 45 -3.26 -41.45 -7.79
C GLU A 45 -3.64 -41.79 -6.33
N LEU A 46 -3.81 -40.81 -5.44
CA LEU A 46 -4.28 -41.07 -4.06
C LEU A 46 -5.65 -41.76 -4.06
N SER A 47 -5.80 -42.68 -3.10
CA SER A 47 -7.08 -43.33 -2.82
C SER A 47 -8.12 -42.33 -2.31
N GLN A 48 -9.39 -42.68 -2.46
CA GLN A 48 -10.49 -41.82 -1.99
C GLN A 48 -10.46 -41.59 -0.48
N GLN A 49 -10.00 -42.58 0.30
CA GLN A 49 -9.84 -42.47 1.75
C GLN A 49 -8.75 -41.44 2.11
N GLN A 50 -7.58 -41.53 1.49
CA GLN A 50 -6.49 -40.57 1.71
C GLN A 50 -6.91 -39.13 1.35
N ARG A 51 -7.71 -38.97 0.30
CA ARG A 51 -8.28 -37.65 -0.04
C ARG A 51 -9.25 -37.13 1.01
N LYS A 52 -10.10 -37.99 1.59
CA LYS A 52 -10.99 -37.60 2.70
C LYS A 52 -10.20 -37.16 3.93
N ASP A 53 -9.10 -37.85 4.24
CA ASP A 53 -8.27 -37.48 5.39
C ASP A 53 -7.50 -36.17 5.14
N LEU A 54 -7.01 -35.94 3.92
CA LEU A 54 -6.48 -34.65 3.52
C LEU A 54 -7.52 -33.53 3.63
N GLN A 55 -8.77 -33.81 3.27
CA GLN A 55 -9.86 -32.84 3.40
C GLN A 55 -10.15 -32.50 4.86
N LYS A 56 -10.19 -33.48 5.76
CA LYS A 56 -10.34 -33.23 7.20
C LYS A 56 -9.19 -32.37 7.74
N ARG A 57 -7.94 -32.71 7.39
CA ARG A 57 -6.75 -31.92 7.79
C ARG A 57 -6.79 -30.49 7.25
N ALA A 58 -7.23 -30.32 6.00
CA ALA A 58 -7.37 -29.02 5.36
C ALA A 58 -8.42 -28.13 6.03
N GLN A 59 -9.55 -28.70 6.45
CA GLN A 59 -10.60 -27.97 7.18
C GLN A 59 -10.11 -27.45 8.53
N ASN A 60 -9.26 -28.21 9.22
CA ASN A 60 -8.71 -27.83 10.52
C ASN A 60 -7.48 -26.91 10.41
N TYR A 61 -6.99 -26.64 9.21
CA TYR A 61 -5.74 -25.92 9.04
C TYR A 61 -5.93 -24.40 9.26
N PRO A 62 -5.12 -23.76 10.12
CA PRO A 62 -5.29 -22.34 10.44
C PRO A 62 -5.04 -21.47 9.19
N SER A 63 -5.98 -20.59 8.88
CA SER A 63 -5.84 -19.64 7.77
C SER A 63 -5.14 -18.36 8.25
N MET A 64 -4.04 -17.98 7.60
CA MET A 64 -3.41 -16.68 7.88
C MET A 64 -4.21 -15.54 7.22
N ASN A 65 -4.43 -14.46 7.96
CA ASN A 65 -5.00 -13.24 7.41
C ASN A 65 -4.07 -12.67 6.32
N LYS A 66 -4.58 -12.56 5.09
CA LYS A 66 -3.83 -11.96 3.98
C LYS A 66 -3.59 -10.49 4.30
N LYS A 67 -2.34 -10.10 4.58
CA LYS A 67 -1.96 -8.69 4.63
C LYS A 67 -2.21 -8.11 3.24
N LYS A 68 -3.11 -7.11 3.14
CA LYS A 68 -3.34 -6.40 1.89
C LYS A 68 -2.04 -5.68 1.51
N GLN A 69 -1.36 -6.19 0.48
CA GLN A 69 -0.24 -5.48 -0.11
C GLN A 69 -0.80 -4.28 -0.86
N HIS A 70 -0.79 -3.12 -0.20
CA HIS A 70 -1.03 -1.87 -0.89
C HIS A 70 0.17 -1.60 -1.79
N LYS A 71 -0.02 -1.73 -3.11
CA LYS A 71 0.95 -1.24 -4.10
C LYS A 71 1.00 0.28 -3.93
N LYS A 72 1.97 0.78 -3.16
CA LYS A 72 2.21 2.22 -3.06
C LYS A 72 2.69 2.68 -4.43
N GLY A 73 1.93 3.56 -5.07
CA GLY A 73 2.40 4.22 -6.29
C GLY A 73 3.67 5.01 -5.99
N THR A 74 4.65 4.92 -6.87
CA THR A 74 5.90 5.67 -6.74
C THR A 74 5.61 7.15 -7.01
N ARG A 75 5.52 7.97 -5.96
CA ARG A 75 5.39 9.43 -6.14
C ARG A 75 6.74 9.97 -6.62
N LYS A 76 6.73 10.68 -7.76
CA LYS A 76 7.91 11.42 -8.22
C LYS A 76 7.93 12.75 -7.48
N SER A 77 9.07 13.08 -6.88
CA SER A 77 9.31 14.43 -6.35
C SER A 77 10.00 15.27 -7.43
N GLU A 78 9.89 16.59 -7.35
CA GLU A 78 10.59 17.52 -8.23
C GLU A 78 12.10 17.24 -8.27
N PHE A 79 12.69 16.94 -7.10
CA PHE A 79 14.10 16.55 -7.02
C PHE A 79 14.39 15.23 -7.76
N SER A 80 13.46 14.26 -7.72
CA SER A 80 13.63 13.00 -8.45
C SER A 80 13.62 13.20 -9.96
N GLU A 81 12.88 14.19 -10.46
CA GLU A 81 12.87 14.56 -11.88
C GLU A 81 14.17 15.29 -12.25
N PHE A 82 14.60 16.24 -11.42
CA PHE A 82 15.89 16.89 -11.56
C PHE A 82 17.06 15.90 -11.63
N VAL A 83 17.08 14.92 -10.71
CA VAL A 83 18.11 13.86 -10.70
C VAL A 83 18.08 13.07 -12.01
N ARG A 84 16.91 12.74 -12.56
CA ARG A 84 16.80 11.99 -13.83
C ARG A 84 17.37 12.76 -15.01
N GLU A 85 17.10 14.05 -15.09
CA GLU A 85 17.58 14.92 -16.17
C GLU A 85 19.09 15.13 -16.11
N ASN A 86 19.63 15.35 -14.90
CA ASN A 86 21.01 15.78 -14.68
C ASN A 86 21.99 14.63 -14.36
N TYR A 87 21.51 13.39 -14.27
CA TYR A 87 22.36 12.24 -13.92
C TYR A 87 23.53 12.02 -14.90
N LYS A 88 23.35 12.39 -16.17
CA LYS A 88 24.41 12.25 -17.19
C LYS A 88 25.66 13.04 -16.81
N VAL A 89 25.50 14.21 -16.19
CA VAL A 89 26.60 15.11 -15.78
C VAL A 89 27.48 14.46 -14.71
N VAL A 90 26.87 13.76 -13.76
CA VAL A 90 27.59 13.12 -12.65
C VAL A 90 27.99 11.67 -12.92
N LYS A 91 27.70 11.13 -14.11
CA LYS A 91 27.97 9.72 -14.44
C LYS A 91 29.47 9.39 -14.42
N GLY A 92 30.34 10.35 -14.71
CA GLY A 92 31.79 10.20 -14.64
C GLY A 92 32.36 10.14 -13.21
N LEU A 93 31.63 10.64 -12.20
CA LEU A 93 32.07 10.60 -10.81
C LEU A 93 31.90 9.20 -10.19
N ASN A 94 32.60 8.94 -9.09
CA ASN A 94 32.37 7.76 -8.24
C ASN A 94 30.92 7.72 -7.75
N TYR A 95 30.28 6.54 -7.81
CA TYR A 95 28.86 6.36 -7.48
C TYR A 95 28.47 6.96 -6.12
N LYS A 96 29.33 6.85 -5.09
CA LYS A 96 29.06 7.37 -3.74
C LYS A 96 28.95 8.90 -3.72
N LYS A 97 29.66 9.59 -4.61
CA LYS A 97 29.74 11.06 -4.67
C LYS A 97 28.67 11.69 -5.57
N ARG A 98 28.06 10.91 -6.48
CA ARG A 98 27.09 11.42 -7.48
C ARG A 98 25.88 12.09 -6.84
N PHE A 99 25.35 11.48 -5.79
CA PHE A 99 24.16 12.00 -5.12
C PHE A 99 24.45 13.32 -4.40
N SER A 100 25.60 13.44 -3.75
CA SER A 100 26.03 14.68 -3.08
C SER A 100 26.27 15.82 -4.07
N ALA A 101 26.86 15.54 -5.23
CA ALA A 101 27.00 16.54 -6.29
C ALA A 101 25.62 16.98 -6.82
N LEU A 102 24.70 16.04 -7.05
CA LEU A 102 23.34 16.36 -7.50
C LEU A 102 22.53 17.16 -6.46
N SER A 103 22.69 16.88 -5.17
CA SER A 103 22.02 17.66 -4.13
C SER A 103 22.53 19.09 -4.08
N GLN A 104 23.85 19.29 -4.18
CA GLN A 104 24.46 20.62 -4.25
C GLN A 104 23.98 21.40 -5.47
N LEU A 105 23.96 20.77 -6.66
CA LEU A 105 23.45 21.40 -7.88
C LEU A 105 21.97 21.81 -7.74
N TYR A 106 21.16 21.00 -7.06
CA TYR A 106 19.76 21.31 -6.85
C TYR A 106 19.55 22.48 -5.87
N GLU A 107 20.34 22.55 -4.80
CA GLU A 107 20.31 23.67 -3.86
C GLU A 107 20.68 25.00 -4.51
N LEU A 108 21.64 25.00 -5.44
CA LEU A 108 22.00 26.20 -6.21
C LEU A 108 20.88 26.64 -7.17
N ARG A 109 20.12 25.69 -7.72
CA ARG A 109 19.01 25.99 -8.63
C ARG A 109 17.79 26.58 -7.92
N LYS A 110 17.44 26.09 -6.72
CA LYS A 110 16.29 26.55 -5.94
C LYS A 110 16.17 28.08 -5.74
N PRO A 111 17.22 28.81 -5.31
CA PRO A 111 17.11 30.26 -5.07
C PRO A 111 16.81 31.02 -6.35
N LEU A 112 17.30 30.57 -7.50
CA LEU A 112 17.02 31.17 -8.81
C LEU A 112 15.54 30.98 -9.18
N ASP A 113 15.02 29.75 -9.07
CA ASP A 113 13.63 29.44 -9.39
C ASP A 113 12.65 30.19 -8.46
N VAL A 114 13.00 30.40 -7.18
CA VAL A 114 12.17 31.16 -6.23
C VAL A 114 12.16 32.66 -6.55
N GLN A 115 13.29 33.24 -6.96
CA GLN A 115 13.37 34.65 -7.34
C GLN A 115 12.63 34.92 -8.65
N VAL A 116 12.78 34.05 -9.63
CA VAL A 116 12.03 34.11 -10.89
C VAL A 116 10.52 33.98 -10.63
N ALA A 117 10.10 33.02 -9.78
CA ALA A 117 8.70 32.87 -9.41
C ALA A 117 8.14 34.09 -8.65
N LYS A 118 8.96 34.77 -7.83
CA LYS A 118 8.59 36.03 -7.15
C LYS A 118 8.47 37.18 -8.15
N ALA A 119 9.43 37.35 -9.05
CA ALA A 119 9.41 38.38 -10.09
C ALA A 119 8.18 38.24 -11.01
N ILE A 120 7.87 37.01 -11.46
CA ILE A 120 6.67 36.75 -12.28
C ILE A 120 5.38 37.07 -11.49
N LYS A 121 5.32 36.75 -10.19
CA LYS A 121 4.18 37.10 -9.33
C LYS A 121 4.04 38.62 -9.17
N GLU A 122 5.13 39.34 -8.97
CA GLU A 122 5.12 40.81 -8.85
C GLU A 122 4.75 41.52 -10.16
N GLU A 123 5.25 41.04 -11.31
CA GLU A 123 4.86 41.57 -12.62
C GLU A 123 3.38 41.30 -12.93
N SER A 124 2.88 40.10 -12.61
CA SER A 124 1.46 39.78 -12.77
C SER A 124 0.54 40.56 -11.81
N ALA A 125 1.05 40.95 -10.63
CA ALA A 125 0.34 41.79 -9.67
C ALA A 125 0.30 43.27 -10.12
N LYS A 126 1.40 43.81 -10.65
CA LYS A 126 1.47 45.20 -11.17
C LYS A 126 0.57 45.40 -12.39
N LYS A 127 0.42 44.40 -13.26
CA LYS A 127 -0.53 44.44 -14.40
C LYS A 127 -2.01 44.41 -13.97
N ARG A 128 -2.33 44.10 -12.71
CA ARG A 128 -3.72 43.95 -12.21
C ARG A 128 -4.28 45.19 -11.49
N VAL A 129 -3.51 46.26 -11.31
CA VAL A 129 -3.87 47.42 -10.44
C VAL A 129 -4.28 48.70 -11.22
N VAL A 130 -4.46 48.67 -12.54
CA VAL A 130 -4.93 49.82 -13.35
C VAL A 130 -6.31 49.46 -13.95
N PRO A 131 -7.36 50.31 -13.83
CA PRO A 131 -8.42 50.11 -12.84
C PRO A 131 -9.78 49.67 -13.41
N ALA A 132 -10.42 48.69 -12.76
CA ALA A 132 -11.86 48.43 -12.91
C ALA A 132 -12.66 49.36 -11.97
N LYS A 133 -12.74 50.66 -12.31
CA LYS A 133 -13.79 51.55 -11.79
C LYS A 133 -14.97 51.52 -12.77
N LYS A 134 -15.98 50.68 -12.51
CA LYS A 134 -17.41 50.97 -12.67
C LYS A 134 -18.26 49.73 -12.35
N THR A 135 -19.45 50.02 -11.80
CA THR A 135 -20.62 49.17 -11.55
C THR A 135 -20.54 48.08 -10.47
N VAL A 136 -20.97 48.41 -9.25
CA VAL A 136 -22.07 47.67 -8.58
C VAL A 136 -22.89 48.67 -7.75
N LYS A 137 -24.03 49.10 -8.29
CA LYS A 137 -25.16 49.62 -7.49
C LYS A 137 -26.21 48.52 -7.44
N LYS A 138 -26.53 48.10 -6.21
CA LYS A 138 -27.90 47.95 -5.69
C LYS A 138 -28.78 46.84 -6.30
N ALA A 139 -28.91 45.73 -5.57
CA ALA A 139 -30.19 45.03 -5.40
C ALA A 139 -30.19 44.25 -4.08
N ALA A 140 -30.95 44.76 -3.12
CA ALA A 140 -31.32 44.08 -1.89
C ALA A 140 -32.52 43.15 -2.15
N SER A 141 -32.63 42.02 -1.44
CA SER A 141 -33.71 41.78 -0.47
C SER A 141 -33.91 40.30 -0.11
N LYS A 142 -34.05 40.08 1.22
CA LYS A 142 -34.92 39.08 1.93
C LYS A 142 -34.56 37.58 1.78
N ALA A 143 -34.68 36.70 2.78
CA ALA A 143 -35.05 36.77 4.21
C ALA A 143 -34.81 35.39 4.88
N LYS A 144 -34.65 35.41 6.23
CA LYS A 144 -34.98 34.39 7.28
C LYS A 144 -34.38 32.95 7.21
N VAL A 145 -33.44 32.51 8.08
CA VAL A 145 -33.46 32.16 9.54
C VAL A 145 -33.99 30.71 9.80
N PRO A 146 -33.58 29.92 10.82
CA PRO A 146 -32.25 29.46 11.30
C PRO A 146 -32.23 27.91 11.56
N LYS A 147 -31.09 27.28 11.93
CA LYS A 147 -31.06 26.19 12.96
C LYS A 147 -29.65 25.72 13.31
N THR A 148 -29.35 25.87 14.60
CA THR A 148 -28.43 25.11 15.45
C THR A 148 -28.67 23.59 15.28
N THR A 149 -27.68 22.69 15.41
CA THR A 149 -27.06 22.29 16.67
C THR A 149 -25.74 21.53 16.44
N LYS A 150 -24.70 21.87 17.22
CA LYS A 150 -23.55 21.01 17.52
C LYS A 150 -23.78 20.40 18.91
N ALA A 151 -23.55 19.10 19.06
CA ALA A 151 -23.33 18.47 20.36
C ALA A 151 -22.40 17.24 20.20
N PRO A 152 -21.64 16.87 21.26
CA PRO A 152 -20.32 16.28 21.16
C PRO A 152 -20.30 14.74 21.28
N LYS A 153 -19.24 14.13 20.76
CA LYS A 153 -18.98 12.69 20.84
C LYS A 153 -18.38 12.34 22.20
N ALA A 154 -19.12 11.58 22.99
CA ALA A 154 -18.71 11.00 24.27
C ALA A 154 -17.50 10.07 24.14
N THR A 155 -16.49 10.29 24.98
CA THR A 155 -15.41 9.35 25.29
C THR A 155 -15.91 8.35 26.32
N ARG A 156 -15.96 7.07 25.94
CA ARG A 156 -16.21 5.97 26.88
C ARG A 156 -14.89 5.47 27.45
N SER A 157 -14.90 5.37 28.76
CA SER A 157 -13.95 4.77 29.69
C SER A 157 -13.58 3.33 29.35
N ALA A 158 -12.32 2.97 29.56
CA ALA A 158 -11.88 1.59 29.75
C ALA A 158 -11.36 1.44 31.18
N LYS A 159 -12.10 0.68 31.99
CA LYS A 159 -11.72 0.26 33.34
C LYS A 159 -11.40 -1.23 33.28
N ALA A 160 -10.18 -1.56 33.72
CA ALA A 160 -9.67 -2.80 34.31
C ALA A 160 -9.82 -4.14 33.54
N VAL A 161 -8.76 -4.96 33.60
CA VAL A 161 -8.77 -6.29 34.25
C VAL A 161 -7.33 -6.87 34.21
N LYS A 162 -6.84 -7.29 35.40
CA LYS A 162 -5.62 -8.07 35.65
C LYS A 162 -5.70 -9.47 35.00
N PRO A 163 -4.58 -10.19 34.89
CA PRO A 163 -4.62 -11.59 35.33
C PRO A 163 -3.59 -11.91 36.40
N ALA A 164 -4.05 -12.74 37.33
CA ALA A 164 -3.35 -13.35 38.43
C ALA A 164 -2.50 -14.55 37.98
N ALA A 165 -1.61 -14.95 38.89
CA ALA A 165 -0.65 -16.05 38.84
C ALA A 165 -1.27 -17.44 38.60
N ALA A 166 -0.47 -18.33 38.00
CA ALA A 166 -0.27 -19.73 38.42
C ALA A 166 0.72 -20.43 37.48
N GLY A 167 1.64 -21.24 38.02
CA GLY A 167 2.44 -22.16 37.20
C GLY A 167 3.79 -22.60 37.78
N LYS A 168 3.80 -23.12 39.03
CA LYS A 168 4.83 -24.02 39.54
C LYS A 168 4.27 -25.43 39.42
N VAL A 169 4.91 -26.33 38.70
CA VAL A 169 4.76 -27.79 38.87
C VAL A 169 6.12 -28.43 38.54
N GLU A 170 6.61 -29.15 39.55
CA GLU A 170 7.65 -30.20 39.65
C GLU A 170 8.76 -30.32 38.61
#